data_AF-A0A1S1J1I9-F1
#
_entry.id   AF-A0A1S1J1I9-F1
#
_cell.length_a   1.000
_cell.length_b   1.000
_cell.length_c   1.000
_cell.angle_alpha   90.00
_cell.angle_beta   90.00
_cell.angle_gamma   90.00
#
_symmetry.space_group_name_H-M   'P 1'
#
loop_
_entity.id
_entity.type
_entity.pdbx_description
1 polymer ?
#
loop_
_entity_poly.entity_id
_entity_poly.type
_entity_poly.pdbx_seq_one_letter_code
_entity_poly.pdbx_strand_id
1 'polypeptide(L)'
;METVKDFFQSVYDSYKDRIKNPLIGSFMISFIIFNWRAFAILFISDWPIHTRIKWVEDHYSENKNFVWPFVISIFYVLILPYINLGLDWLLSMYSNKKMLKINYKRNTELVRRKAEAVILREIADAQAGTSEINNLKERNDSLVKELNNTVIQMEEDLKRHNATVEQYQTREKELKEQNRKYVIAELLNNDVEFYVTSEDIQKMNEIYNVMTEKGRTHYLEAITELENENYKGDLNSLLRYRDLDLVEFDSDESGKKIRKVTNLGKTFFTYLKKGYDLM
;
A
#
# COMPACT_ATOMS: atom_id res chain seq x y z
N MET A 1 -83.97 3.54 41.54
CA MET A 1 -82.60 3.32 42.07
C MET A 1 -81.55 4.23 41.44
N GLU A 2 -81.79 4.82 40.26
CA GLU A 2 -80.83 5.71 39.58
C GLU A 2 -80.68 7.09 40.26
N THR A 3 -81.77 7.72 40.70
CA THR A 3 -81.73 9.07 41.31
C THR A 3 -80.90 9.18 42.59
N VAL A 4 -80.92 8.14 43.43
CA VAL A 4 -80.11 8.09 44.66
C VAL A 4 -78.63 7.91 44.33
N LYS A 5 -78.33 7.06 43.35
CA LYS A 5 -76.96 6.83 42.89
C LYS A 5 -76.37 8.08 42.24
N ASP A 6 -77.14 8.80 41.43
CA ASP A 6 -76.70 10.05 40.77
C ASP A 6 -76.53 11.20 41.77
N PHE A 7 -77.33 11.24 42.84
CA PHE A 7 -77.10 12.18 43.95
C PHE A 7 -75.82 11.85 44.72
N PHE A 8 -75.60 10.59 45.10
CA PHE A 8 -74.36 10.19 45.75
C PHE A 8 -73.13 10.38 44.86
N GLN A 9 -73.26 10.17 43.54
CA GLN A 9 -72.18 10.35 42.58
C GLN A 9 -71.84 11.83 42.38
N SER A 10 -72.83 12.71 42.22
CA SER A 10 -72.62 14.17 42.09
C SER A 10 -72.04 14.81 43.36
N VAL A 11 -72.47 14.33 44.54
CA VAL A 11 -71.87 14.67 45.83
C VAL A 11 -70.43 14.16 45.88
N TYR A 12 -70.21 12.87 45.61
CA TYR A 12 -68.88 12.25 45.64
C TYR A 12 -67.91 12.98 44.72
N ASP A 13 -68.29 13.27 43.48
CA ASP A 13 -67.44 13.96 42.50
C ASP A 13 -67.14 15.41 42.92
N SER A 14 -68.07 16.09 43.60
CA SER A 14 -67.83 17.43 44.18
C SER A 14 -66.89 17.42 45.39
N TYR A 15 -66.89 16.35 46.19
CA TYR A 15 -66.04 16.22 47.37
C TYR A 15 -64.70 15.51 47.07
N LYS A 16 -64.59 14.77 45.96
CA LYS A 16 -63.40 14.00 45.57
C LYS A 16 -62.14 14.86 45.48
N ASP A 17 -62.25 16.08 44.98
CA ASP A 17 -61.10 16.99 44.87
C ASP A 17 -60.77 17.70 46.19
N ARG A 18 -61.72 17.76 47.14
CA ARG A 18 -61.50 18.34 48.48
C ARG A 18 -60.97 17.30 49.47
N ILE A 19 -61.43 16.05 49.38
CA ILE A 19 -60.93 14.91 50.20
C ILE A 19 -59.48 14.55 49.85
N LYS A 20 -59.02 14.87 48.63
CA LYS A 20 -57.59 14.77 48.26
C LYS A 20 -56.69 15.73 49.05
N ASN A 21 -57.24 16.75 49.70
CA ASN A 21 -56.43 17.61 50.57
C ASN A 21 -56.07 16.83 51.85
N PRO A 22 -54.78 16.58 52.14
CA PRO A 22 -54.34 15.83 53.31
C PRO A 22 -54.89 16.37 54.63
N LEU A 23 -55.13 17.69 54.72
CA LEU A 23 -55.73 18.31 55.90
C LEU A 23 -57.19 17.91 56.10
N ILE A 24 -57.98 17.83 55.02
CA ILE A 24 -59.40 17.49 55.11
C ILE A 24 -59.55 16.00 55.45
N GLY A 25 -58.76 15.14 54.83
CA GLY A 25 -58.73 13.71 55.15
C GLY A 25 -58.29 13.43 56.59
N SER A 26 -57.18 14.04 57.03
CA SER A 26 -56.68 13.87 58.41
C SER A 26 -57.61 14.49 59.45
N PHE A 27 -58.26 15.61 59.14
CA PHE A 27 -59.28 16.20 60.01
C PHE A 27 -60.49 15.30 60.15
N MET A 28 -61.04 14.76 59.06
CA MET A 28 -62.17 13.84 59.11
C MET A 28 -61.86 12.60 59.96
N ILE A 29 -60.68 11.99 59.75
CA ILE A 29 -60.25 10.82 60.53
C ILE A 29 -60.06 11.19 62.01
N SER A 30 -59.36 12.29 62.30
CA SER A 30 -59.17 12.77 63.67
C SER A 30 -60.51 13.09 64.33
N PHE A 31 -61.42 13.73 63.60
CA PHE A 31 -62.74 14.10 64.09
C PHE A 31 -63.56 12.86 64.45
N ILE A 32 -63.56 11.82 63.62
CA ILE A 32 -64.22 10.54 63.92
C ILE A 32 -63.59 9.86 65.13
N ILE A 33 -62.26 9.85 65.23
CA ILE A 33 -61.54 9.21 66.35
C ILE A 33 -61.83 9.92 67.68
N PHE A 34 -61.79 11.25 67.72
CA PHE A 34 -62.04 12.00 68.95
C PHE A 34 -63.52 12.05 69.33
N ASN A 35 -64.41 12.04 68.34
CA ASN A 35 -65.86 12.10 68.54
C ASN A 35 -66.54 10.73 68.42
N TRP A 36 -65.77 9.64 68.58
CA TRP A 36 -66.23 8.27 68.37
C TRP A 36 -67.44 7.91 69.25
N ARG A 37 -67.57 8.51 70.44
CA ARG A 37 -68.70 8.29 71.35
C ARG A 37 -70.03 8.79 70.78
N ALA A 38 -70.05 9.98 70.17
CA ALA A 38 -71.25 10.46 69.46
C ALA A 38 -71.62 9.54 68.30
N PHE A 39 -70.65 9.15 67.47
CA PHE A 39 -70.92 8.26 66.35
C PHE A 39 -71.44 6.89 66.81
N ALA A 40 -70.87 6.34 67.89
CA ALA A 40 -71.36 5.10 68.50
C ALA A 40 -72.79 5.26 69.03
N ILE A 41 -73.11 6.33 69.75
CA ILE A 41 -74.47 6.54 70.27
C ILE A 41 -75.48 6.81 69.14
N LEU A 42 -75.07 7.50 68.08
CA LEU A 42 -75.95 7.85 66.98
C LEU A 42 -76.27 6.63 66.10
N PHE A 43 -75.27 5.80 65.77
CA PHE A 43 -75.43 4.68 64.84
C PHE A 43 -75.60 3.31 65.51
N ILE A 44 -75.06 3.09 66.72
CA ILE A 44 -74.97 1.76 67.35
C ILE A 44 -75.90 1.61 68.56
N SER A 45 -76.26 2.69 69.25
CA SER A 45 -77.14 2.60 70.43
C SER A 45 -78.56 2.15 70.08
N ASP A 46 -79.26 1.49 71.00
CA ASP A 46 -80.68 1.13 70.91
C ASP A 46 -81.64 2.24 71.42
N TRP A 47 -81.11 3.41 71.80
CA TRP A 47 -81.91 4.50 72.37
C TRP A 47 -82.95 5.03 71.38
N PRO A 48 -84.13 5.49 71.84
CA PRO A 48 -85.06 6.16 70.93
C PRO A 48 -84.42 7.46 70.39
N ILE A 49 -84.77 7.81 69.15
CA ILE A 49 -84.11 8.88 68.38
C ILE A 49 -84.07 10.22 69.13
N HIS A 50 -85.14 10.56 69.86
CA HIS A 50 -85.23 11.79 70.64
C HIS A 50 -84.16 11.87 71.74
N THR A 51 -83.86 10.75 72.41
CA THR A 51 -82.84 10.69 73.46
C THR A 51 -81.43 10.80 72.91
N ARG A 52 -81.18 10.25 71.70
CA ARG A 52 -79.88 10.38 71.02
C ARG A 52 -79.59 11.83 70.66
N ILE A 53 -80.57 12.53 70.08
CA ILE A 53 -80.41 13.94 69.67
C ILE A 53 -80.16 14.82 70.89
N LYS A 54 -80.96 14.66 71.95
CA LYS A 54 -80.78 15.43 73.18
C LYS A 54 -79.43 15.18 73.85
N TRP A 55 -78.97 13.92 73.87
CA TRP A 55 -77.65 13.58 74.43
C TRP A 55 -76.51 14.25 73.66
N VAL A 56 -76.59 14.27 72.32
CA VAL A 56 -75.63 14.99 71.47
C VAL A 56 -75.70 16.49 71.72
N GLU A 57 -76.89 17.08 71.80
CA GLU A 57 -77.06 18.51 72.09
C GLU A 57 -76.44 18.91 73.44
N ASP A 58 -76.65 18.10 74.48
CA ASP A 58 -76.14 18.37 75.83
C ASP A 58 -74.60 18.22 75.94
N HIS A 59 -73.99 17.31 75.17
CA HIS A 59 -72.56 16.97 75.30
C HIS A 59 -71.65 17.51 74.17
N TYR A 60 -72.22 17.81 73.00
CA TYR A 60 -71.46 18.23 71.81
C TYR A 60 -71.60 19.72 71.47
N SER A 61 -72.33 20.49 72.28
CA SER A 61 -72.39 21.95 72.18
C SER A 61 -71.08 22.65 72.58
N GLU A 62 -70.09 21.93 73.12
CA GLU A 62 -68.78 22.50 73.43
C GLU A 62 -67.87 22.56 72.20
N ASN A 63 -67.45 23.78 71.83
CA ASN A 63 -66.50 24.06 70.73
C ASN A 63 -65.18 23.26 70.80
N LYS A 64 -64.83 22.73 71.98
CA LYS A 64 -63.63 21.92 72.21
C LYS A 64 -63.60 20.63 71.37
N ASN A 65 -64.77 20.06 71.06
CA ASN A 65 -64.89 18.80 70.33
C ASN A 65 -64.47 18.92 68.84
N PHE A 66 -64.44 20.14 68.30
CA PHE A 66 -64.00 20.43 66.93
C PHE A 66 -62.55 20.97 66.87
N VAL A 67 -62.12 21.71 67.89
CA VAL A 67 -60.78 22.33 67.93
C VAL A 67 -59.67 21.30 68.07
N TRP A 68 -59.84 20.30 68.94
CA TRP A 68 -58.82 19.26 69.16
C TRP A 68 -58.51 18.43 67.90
N PRO A 69 -59.52 17.91 67.17
CA PRO A 69 -59.29 17.23 65.90
C PRO A 69 -58.61 18.10 64.84
N PHE A 70 -58.93 19.40 64.81
CA PHE A 70 -58.33 20.34 63.87
C PHE A 70 -56.85 20.53 64.13
N VAL A 71 -56.47 20.78 65.39
CA VAL A 71 -55.05 20.95 65.78
C VAL A 71 -54.24 19.69 65.48
N ILE A 72 -54.79 18.51 65.77
CA ILE A 72 -54.10 17.23 65.53
C ILE A 72 -53.96 16.95 64.04
N SER A 73 -54.97 17.28 63.23
CA SER A 73 -54.89 17.13 61.77
C SER A 73 -53.80 18.00 61.14
N ILE A 74 -53.69 19.26 61.58
CA ILE A 74 -52.62 20.17 61.17
C ILE A 74 -51.26 19.62 61.60
N PHE A 75 -51.15 19.19 62.86
CA PHE A 75 -49.91 18.62 63.40
C PHE A 75 -49.47 17.39 62.59
N TYR A 76 -50.39 16.49 62.28
CA TYR A 76 -50.13 15.29 61.50
C TYR A 76 -49.65 15.62 60.08
N VAL A 77 -50.36 16.51 59.37
CA VAL A 77 -49.99 16.89 58.00
C VAL A 77 -48.64 17.61 57.93
N LEU A 78 -48.31 18.41 58.94
CA LEU A 78 -47.02 19.08 59.00
C LEU A 78 -45.88 18.13 59.36
N ILE A 79 -46.08 17.17 60.26
CA ILE A 79 -44.99 16.32 60.78
C ILE A 79 -44.71 15.11 59.91
N LEU A 80 -45.74 14.52 59.30
CA LEU A 80 -45.59 13.36 58.42
C LEU A 80 -44.51 13.53 57.33
N PRO A 81 -44.43 14.65 56.57
CA PRO A 81 -43.39 14.83 55.57
C PRO A 81 -41.98 14.85 56.17
N TYR A 82 -41.79 15.43 57.36
CA TYR A 82 -40.46 15.46 58.01
C TYR A 82 -40.02 14.08 58.49
N ILE A 83 -40.94 13.26 58.98
CA ILE A 83 -40.66 11.86 59.33
C ILE A 83 -40.24 11.07 58.09
N ASN A 84 -40.96 11.23 56.98
CA ASN A 84 -40.62 10.56 55.72
C ASN A 84 -39.24 10.99 55.19
N LEU A 85 -38.92 12.29 55.23
CA LEU A 85 -37.59 12.80 54.85
C LEU A 85 -36.47 12.22 55.72
N GLY A 86 -36.70 12.06 57.03
CA GLY A 86 -35.73 11.43 57.92
C GLY A 86 -35.47 9.96 57.60
N LEU A 87 -36.53 9.21 57.28
CA LEU A 87 -36.43 7.81 56.85
C LEU A 87 -35.71 7.68 55.49
N ASP A 88 -36.05 8.53 54.52
CA ASP A 88 -35.40 8.56 53.21
C ASP A 88 -33.91 8.91 53.33
N TRP A 89 -33.56 9.85 54.20
CA TRP A 89 -32.17 10.18 54.49
C TRP A 89 -31.40 8.98 55.07
N LEU A 90 -31.98 8.26 56.03
CA LEU A 90 -31.38 7.08 56.63
C LEU A 90 -31.18 5.95 55.59
N LEU A 91 -32.19 5.70 54.76
CA LEU A 91 -32.15 4.68 53.71
C LEU A 91 -31.14 5.04 52.61
N SER A 92 -31.08 6.31 52.20
CA SER A 92 -30.14 6.79 51.18
C SER A 92 -28.69 6.65 51.62
N MET A 93 -28.37 6.90 52.90
CA MET A 93 -27.02 6.72 53.43
C MET A 93 -26.56 5.25 53.35
N TYR A 94 -27.44 4.31 53.68
CA TYR A 94 -27.14 2.88 53.59
C TYR A 94 -26.97 2.42 52.13
N SER A 95 -27.87 2.86 51.24
CA SER A 95 -27.82 2.56 49.81
C SER A 95 -26.55 3.12 49.15
N ASN A 96 -26.17 4.36 49.47
CA ASN A 96 -24.98 5.01 48.92
C ASN A 96 -23.69 4.26 49.26
N LYS A 97 -23.52 3.78 50.49
CA LYS A 97 -22.34 2.97 50.87
C LYS A 97 -22.25 1.67 50.08
N LYS A 98 -23.39 0.99 49.87
CA LYS A 98 -23.46 -0.23 49.07
C LYS A 98 -23.14 0.05 47.59
N MET A 99 -23.71 1.11 47.04
CA MET A 99 -23.47 1.53 45.65
C MET A 99 -22.03 1.94 45.40
N LEU A 100 -21.40 2.68 46.32
CA LEU A 100 -19.97 3.02 46.23
C LEU A 100 -19.08 1.77 46.19
N LYS A 101 -19.37 0.77 47.03
CA LYS A 101 -18.62 -0.50 47.04
C LYS A 101 -18.80 -1.29 45.74
N ILE A 102 -20.01 -1.33 45.19
CA ILE A 102 -20.30 -1.99 43.90
C ILE A 102 -19.60 -1.25 42.76
N ASN A 103 -19.70 0.07 42.72
CA ASN A 103 -19.07 0.89 41.68
C ASN A 103 -17.54 0.80 41.75
N TYR A 104 -16.96 0.80 42.94
CA TYR A 104 -15.52 0.57 43.13
C TYR A 104 -15.10 -0.78 42.54
N LYS A 105 -15.79 -1.88 42.92
CA LYS A 105 -15.51 -3.22 42.38
C LYS A 105 -15.63 -3.26 40.87
N ARG A 106 -16.72 -2.73 40.30
CA ARG A 106 -16.92 -2.66 38.84
C ARG A 106 -15.80 -1.86 38.18
N ASN A 107 -15.40 -0.72 38.74
CA ASN A 107 -14.33 0.10 38.17
C ASN A 107 -12.99 -0.65 38.21
N THR A 108 -12.65 -1.30 39.32
CA THR A 108 -11.42 -2.11 39.40
C THR A 108 -11.42 -3.27 38.40
N GLU A 109 -12.56 -3.91 38.19
CA GLU A 109 -12.70 -4.98 37.19
C GLU A 109 -12.56 -4.44 35.77
N LEU A 110 -13.16 -3.29 35.46
CA LEU A 110 -13.03 -2.64 34.16
C LEU A 110 -11.59 -2.24 33.86
N VAL A 111 -10.87 -1.67 34.84
CA VAL A 111 -9.44 -1.34 34.69
C VAL A 111 -8.63 -2.60 34.41
N ARG A 112 -8.89 -3.69 35.14
CA ARG A 112 -8.22 -4.98 34.90
C ARG A 112 -8.49 -5.52 33.51
N ARG A 113 -9.76 -5.57 33.07
CA ARG A 113 -10.14 -6.03 31.72
C ARG A 113 -9.50 -5.17 30.63
N LYS A 114 -9.40 -3.86 30.84
CA LYS A 114 -8.71 -2.95 29.92
C LYS A 114 -7.22 -3.28 29.82
N ALA A 115 -6.55 -3.53 30.96
CA ALA A 115 -5.15 -3.95 30.97
C ALA A 115 -4.94 -5.31 30.25
N GLU A 116 -5.81 -6.29 30.51
CA GLU A 116 -5.80 -7.58 29.81
C GLU A 116 -5.99 -7.41 28.30
N ALA A 117 -6.90 -6.55 27.86
CA ALA A 117 -7.11 -6.27 26.44
C ALA A 117 -5.91 -5.60 25.76
N VAL A 118 -5.18 -4.72 26.46
CA VAL A 118 -3.95 -4.11 25.94
C VAL A 118 -2.88 -5.17 25.72
N ILE A 119 -2.67 -6.05 26.72
CA ILE A 119 -1.69 -7.14 26.61
C ILE A 119 -2.07 -8.10 25.47
N LEU A 120 -3.35 -8.47 25.35
CA LEU A 120 -3.81 -9.33 24.25
C LEU A 120 -3.56 -8.70 22.88
N ARG A 121 -3.79 -7.39 22.76
CA ARG A 121 -3.49 -6.65 21.52
C ARG A 121 -2.00 -6.66 21.22
N GLU A 122 -1.14 -6.40 22.21
CA GLU A 122 0.32 -6.46 22.02
C GLU A 122 0.80 -7.84 21.58
N ILE A 123 0.23 -8.91 22.13
CA ILE A 123 0.51 -10.29 21.71
C ILE A 123 0.06 -10.52 20.27
N ALA A 124 -1.16 -10.07 19.90
CA ALA A 124 -1.67 -10.20 18.55
C ALA A 124 -0.84 -9.41 17.53
N ASP A 125 -0.44 -8.17 17.86
CA ASP A 125 0.41 -7.33 17.03
C ASP A 125 1.81 -7.98 16.85
N ALA A 126 2.38 -8.56 17.91
CA ALA A 126 3.63 -9.30 17.84
C ALA A 126 3.53 -10.59 16.99
N GLN A 127 2.41 -11.32 17.09
CA GLN A 127 2.14 -12.49 16.26
C GLN A 127 1.95 -12.11 14.79
N ALA A 128 1.22 -11.04 14.51
CA ALA A 128 1.06 -10.51 13.15
C ALA A 128 2.41 -10.10 12.55
N GLY A 129 3.22 -9.35 13.30
CA GLY A 129 4.58 -9.01 12.88
C GLY A 129 5.45 -10.24 12.63
N THR A 130 5.33 -11.27 13.46
CA THR A 130 6.05 -12.55 13.26
C THR A 130 5.56 -13.27 11.99
N SER A 131 4.25 -13.25 11.71
CA SER A 131 3.69 -13.82 10.49
C SER A 131 4.16 -13.07 9.25
N GLU A 132 4.23 -11.74 9.30
CA GLU A 132 4.78 -10.92 8.21
C GLU A 132 6.26 -11.23 7.99
N ILE A 133 7.04 -11.34 9.06
CA ILE A 133 8.46 -11.72 8.99
C ILE A 133 8.63 -13.10 8.34
N ASN A 134 7.80 -14.08 8.71
CA ASN A 134 7.84 -15.41 8.11
C ASN A 134 7.48 -15.38 6.63
N ASN A 135 6.41 -14.66 6.23
CA ASN A 135 6.04 -14.48 4.83
C ASN A 135 7.14 -13.78 4.02
N LEU A 136 7.78 -12.76 4.60
CA LEU A 136 8.90 -12.06 3.98
C LEU A 136 10.11 -12.99 3.81
N LYS A 137 10.38 -13.83 4.80
CA LYS A 137 11.47 -14.81 4.75
C LYS A 137 11.20 -15.86 3.67
N GLU A 138 10.00 -16.44 3.60
CA GLU A 138 9.62 -17.38 2.55
C GLU A 138 9.74 -16.75 1.16
N ARG A 139 9.29 -15.50 1.02
CA ARG A 139 9.43 -14.77 -0.26
C ARG A 139 10.88 -14.52 -0.62
N ASN A 140 11.72 -14.15 0.35
CA ASN A 140 13.15 -13.96 0.13
C ASN A 140 13.81 -15.28 -0.28
N ASP A 141 13.53 -16.39 0.41
CA ASP A 141 14.04 -17.72 0.07
C ASP A 141 13.61 -18.14 -1.35
N SER A 142 12.37 -17.84 -1.75
CA SER A 142 11.89 -18.10 -3.11
C SER A 142 12.61 -17.26 -4.17
N LEU A 143 12.86 -15.97 -3.89
CA LEU A 143 13.59 -15.07 -4.78
C LEU A 143 15.06 -15.47 -4.90
N VAL A 144 15.71 -15.89 -3.80
CA VAL A 144 17.08 -16.41 -3.85
C VAL A 144 17.16 -17.66 -4.73
N LYS A 145 16.16 -18.55 -4.63
CA LYS A 145 16.09 -19.74 -5.48
C LYS A 145 15.90 -19.39 -6.95
N GLU A 146 15.01 -18.46 -7.26
CA GLU A 146 14.78 -17.98 -8.62
C GLU A 146 16.05 -17.33 -9.19
N LEU A 147 16.70 -16.45 -8.42
CA LEU A 147 17.94 -15.80 -8.81
C LEU A 147 19.04 -16.82 -9.12
N ASN A 148 19.22 -17.83 -8.26
CA ASN A 148 20.20 -18.89 -8.50
C ASN A 148 19.90 -19.67 -9.77
N ASN A 149 18.63 -19.99 -10.05
CA ASN A 149 18.24 -20.66 -11.28
C ASN A 149 18.53 -19.79 -12.51
N THR A 150 18.24 -18.49 -12.45
CA THR A 150 18.54 -17.54 -13.52
C THR A 150 20.04 -17.41 -13.76
N VAL A 151 20.86 -17.36 -12.70
CA VAL A 151 22.32 -17.33 -12.82
C VAL A 151 22.84 -18.59 -13.52
N ILE A 152 22.36 -19.77 -13.13
CA ILE A 152 22.73 -21.04 -13.79
C ILE A 152 22.35 -21.01 -15.29
N GLN A 153 21.15 -20.53 -15.62
CA GLN A 153 20.73 -20.40 -17.01
C GLN A 153 21.61 -19.42 -17.80
N MET A 154 21.95 -18.27 -17.21
CA MET A 154 22.83 -17.29 -17.84
C MET A 154 24.24 -17.84 -18.06
N GLU A 155 24.77 -18.63 -17.13
CA GLU A 155 26.07 -19.30 -17.29
C GLU A 155 26.05 -20.32 -18.43
N GLU A 156 24.96 -21.11 -18.54
CA GLU A 156 24.77 -22.04 -19.65
C GLU A 156 24.66 -21.32 -21.01
N ASP A 157 23.89 -20.24 -21.07
CA ASP A 157 23.72 -19.45 -22.29
C ASP A 157 25.02 -18.75 -22.69
N LEU A 158 25.78 -18.21 -21.74
CA LEU A 158 27.12 -17.68 -22.00
C LEU A 158 28.05 -18.73 -22.58
N LYS A 159 28.02 -19.95 -22.04
CA LYS A 159 28.82 -21.06 -22.57
C LYS A 159 28.43 -21.43 -24.00
N ARG A 160 27.12 -21.46 -24.31
CA ARG A 160 26.61 -21.71 -25.67
C ARG A 160 27.00 -20.60 -26.64
N HIS A 161 26.89 -19.35 -26.23
CA HIS A 161 27.28 -18.21 -27.05
C HIS A 161 28.78 -18.19 -27.31
N ASN A 162 29.62 -18.46 -26.31
CA ASN A 162 31.07 -18.55 -26.49
C ASN A 162 31.45 -19.66 -27.47
N ALA A 163 30.86 -20.85 -27.34
CA ALA A 163 31.09 -21.95 -28.29
C ALA A 163 30.66 -21.58 -29.73
N THR A 164 29.55 -20.85 -29.86
CA THR A 164 29.04 -20.38 -31.15
C THR A 164 29.99 -19.33 -31.76
N VAL A 165 30.52 -18.41 -30.96
CA VAL A 165 31.51 -17.41 -31.39
C VAL A 165 32.80 -18.09 -31.86
N GLU A 166 33.30 -19.09 -31.13
CA GLU A 166 34.47 -19.87 -31.54
C GLU A 166 34.24 -20.60 -32.88
N GLN A 167 33.04 -21.16 -33.10
CA GLN A 167 32.67 -21.76 -34.38
C GLN A 167 32.65 -20.74 -35.52
N TYR A 168 32.07 -19.55 -35.31
CA TYR A 168 32.08 -18.49 -36.32
C TYR A 168 33.49 -18.00 -36.64
N GLN A 169 34.35 -17.81 -35.64
CA GLN A 169 35.74 -17.42 -35.85
C GLN A 169 36.53 -18.48 -36.63
N THR A 170 36.28 -19.76 -36.35
CA THR A 170 36.92 -20.86 -37.09
C THR A 170 36.46 -20.86 -38.55
N ARG A 171 35.15 -20.76 -38.77
CA ARG A 171 34.57 -20.71 -40.12
C ARG A 171 35.01 -19.49 -40.92
N GLU A 172 35.16 -18.34 -40.27
CA GLU A 172 35.68 -17.13 -40.90
C GLU A 172 37.12 -17.35 -41.39
N LYS A 173 37.99 -17.96 -40.56
CA LYS A 173 39.37 -18.31 -40.97
C LYS A 173 39.40 -19.28 -42.14
N GLU A 174 38.55 -20.30 -42.12
CA GLU A 174 38.43 -21.27 -43.22
C GLU A 174 37.98 -20.60 -44.53
N LEU A 175 36.98 -19.72 -44.46
CA LEU A 175 36.48 -18.99 -45.63
C LEU A 175 37.55 -18.04 -46.20
N LYS A 176 38.29 -17.34 -45.34
CA LYS A 176 39.42 -16.48 -45.76
C LYS A 176 40.50 -17.28 -46.49
N GLU A 177 40.88 -18.44 -45.93
CA GLU A 177 41.88 -19.30 -46.57
C GLU A 177 41.37 -19.91 -47.89
N GLN A 178 40.08 -20.27 -47.97
CA GLN A 178 39.47 -20.71 -49.23
C GLN A 178 39.45 -19.60 -50.28
N ASN A 179 39.06 -18.39 -49.89
CA ASN A 179 39.03 -17.23 -50.77
C ASN A 179 40.44 -16.91 -51.30
N ARG A 180 41.45 -16.93 -50.42
CA ARG A 180 42.86 -16.78 -50.81
C ARG A 180 43.29 -17.78 -51.87
N LYS A 181 42.95 -19.06 -51.71
CA LYS A 181 43.27 -20.11 -52.69
C LYS A 181 42.57 -19.88 -54.03
N TYR A 182 41.32 -19.45 -54.01
CA TYR A 182 40.56 -19.12 -55.21
C TYR A 182 41.20 -17.95 -55.98
N VAL A 183 41.54 -16.86 -55.28
CA VAL A 183 42.21 -15.70 -55.89
C VAL A 183 43.55 -16.09 -56.51
N ILE A 184 44.36 -16.91 -55.81
CA ILE A 184 45.63 -17.42 -56.37
C ILE A 184 45.37 -18.20 -57.66
N ALA A 185 44.41 -19.13 -57.66
CA ALA A 185 44.11 -19.95 -58.82
C ALA A 185 43.58 -19.12 -60.01
N GLU A 186 42.79 -18.09 -59.75
CA GLU A 186 42.24 -17.21 -60.79
C GLU A 186 43.30 -16.28 -61.40
N LEU A 187 44.24 -15.78 -60.59
CA LEU A 187 45.38 -14.99 -61.07
C LEU A 187 46.37 -15.82 -61.90
N LEU A 188 46.51 -17.11 -61.61
CA LEU A 188 47.35 -18.02 -62.39
C LEU A 188 46.70 -18.47 -63.70
N ASN A 189 45.36 -18.57 -63.75
CA ASN A 189 44.63 -19.05 -64.93
C ASN A 189 44.25 -17.96 -65.93
N ASN A 190 44.04 -16.71 -65.48
CA ASN A 190 43.88 -15.59 -66.39
C ASN A 190 45.28 -15.15 -66.84
N ASP A 191 45.50 -15.01 -68.15
CA ASP A 191 46.69 -14.43 -68.78
C ASP A 191 46.97 -13.00 -68.27
N VAL A 192 47.43 -12.86 -67.03
CA VAL A 192 48.28 -11.74 -66.68
C VAL A 192 49.50 -11.94 -67.59
N GLU A 193 49.81 -10.99 -68.47
CA GLU A 193 50.98 -11.02 -69.38
C GLU A 193 52.34 -11.26 -68.67
N PHE A 194 52.32 -11.41 -67.34
CA PHE A 194 53.45 -11.52 -66.44
C PHE A 194 53.26 -12.73 -65.52
N TYR A 195 54.30 -13.55 -65.36
CA TYR A 195 54.33 -14.64 -64.37
C TYR A 195 54.20 -14.07 -62.95
N VAL A 196 53.14 -14.47 -62.23
CA VAL A 196 52.92 -14.10 -60.82
C VAL A 196 53.37 -15.25 -59.92
N THR A 197 54.25 -14.98 -58.96
CA THR A 197 54.71 -15.98 -57.99
C THR A 197 53.92 -15.93 -56.68
N SER A 198 53.96 -17.01 -55.89
CA SER A 198 53.38 -17.04 -54.54
C SER A 198 53.95 -15.96 -53.61
N GLU A 199 55.20 -15.55 -53.81
CA GLU A 199 55.87 -14.50 -53.05
C GLU A 199 55.32 -13.12 -53.41
N ASP A 200 55.05 -12.87 -54.70
CA ASP A 200 54.42 -11.62 -55.16
C ASP A 200 53.02 -11.45 -54.57
N ILE A 201 52.26 -12.54 -54.46
CA ILE A 201 50.92 -12.52 -53.86
C ILE A 201 50.98 -12.23 -52.35
N GLN A 202 51.99 -12.75 -51.66
CA GLN A 202 52.20 -12.43 -50.25
C GLN A 202 52.53 -10.94 -50.05
N LYS A 203 53.46 -10.40 -50.87
CA LYS A 203 53.80 -8.97 -50.85
C LYS A 203 52.60 -8.10 -51.17
N MET A 204 51.78 -8.48 -52.17
CA MET A 204 50.53 -7.77 -52.48
C MET A 204 49.55 -7.75 -51.31
N ASN A 205 49.43 -8.85 -50.55
CA ASN A 205 48.56 -8.90 -49.38
C ASN A 205 49.08 -8.01 -48.24
N GLU A 206 50.38 -8.03 -47.99
CA GLU A 206 51.02 -7.12 -47.01
C GLU A 206 50.77 -5.66 -47.39
N ILE A 207 50.96 -5.31 -48.66
CA ILE A 207 50.70 -3.98 -49.23
C ILE A 207 49.21 -3.60 -49.11
N TYR A 208 48.30 -4.54 -49.37
CA TYR A 208 46.85 -4.34 -49.26
C TYR A 208 46.40 -4.00 -47.83
N ASN A 209 46.98 -4.68 -46.83
CA ASN A 209 46.69 -4.48 -45.42
C ASN A 209 47.29 -3.18 -44.86
N VAL A 210 48.44 -2.75 -45.38
CA VAL A 210 49.08 -1.49 -44.98
C VAL A 210 48.38 -0.28 -45.61
N MET A 211 47.83 -0.41 -46.81
CA MET A 211 47.12 0.70 -47.47
C MET A 211 45.69 0.87 -46.96
N THR A 212 45.30 2.12 -46.70
CA THR A 212 43.90 2.47 -46.43
C THR A 212 43.05 2.36 -47.69
N GLU A 213 41.73 2.24 -47.54
CA GLU A 213 40.78 2.21 -48.67
C GLU A 213 40.92 3.44 -49.60
N LYS A 214 41.13 4.62 -49.02
CA LYS A 214 41.47 5.85 -49.77
C LYS A 214 42.83 5.76 -50.47
N GLY A 215 43.81 5.11 -49.86
CA GLY A 215 45.13 4.88 -50.47
C GLY A 215 45.06 3.98 -51.71
N ARG A 216 44.24 2.93 -51.65
CA ARG A 216 44.03 1.98 -52.76
C ARG A 216 43.30 2.61 -53.94
N THR A 217 42.29 3.44 -53.68
CA THR A 217 41.58 4.19 -54.73
C THR A 217 42.47 5.21 -55.42
N HIS A 218 43.27 5.98 -54.66
CA HIS A 218 44.27 6.87 -55.24
C HIS A 218 45.35 6.14 -56.05
N TYR A 219 45.72 4.92 -55.65
CA TYR A 219 46.65 4.10 -56.42
C TYR A 219 46.04 3.68 -57.77
N LEU A 220 44.78 3.22 -57.79
CA LEU A 220 44.06 2.89 -59.02
C LEU A 220 44.00 4.08 -59.99
N GLU A 221 43.68 5.27 -59.49
CA GLU A 221 43.65 6.50 -60.28
C GLU A 221 45.05 6.82 -60.85
N ALA A 222 46.07 6.79 -60.01
CA ALA A 222 47.45 7.12 -60.39
C ALA A 222 48.02 6.19 -61.47
N ILE A 223 47.80 4.88 -61.36
CA ILE A 223 48.25 3.91 -62.37
C ILE A 223 47.46 4.05 -63.67
N THR A 224 46.14 4.28 -63.60
CA THR A 224 45.31 4.50 -64.80
C THR A 224 45.75 5.75 -65.58
N GLU A 225 46.12 6.82 -64.87
CA GLU A 225 46.66 8.04 -65.49
C GLU A 225 48.07 7.84 -66.08
N LEU A 226 48.90 7.01 -65.43
CA LEU A 226 50.24 6.66 -65.91
C LEU A 226 50.19 5.80 -67.19
N GLU A 227 49.29 4.82 -67.27
CA GLU A 227 49.12 3.97 -68.46
C GLU A 227 48.59 4.72 -69.68
N ASN A 228 47.81 5.80 -69.47
CA ASN A 228 47.26 6.63 -70.54
C ASN A 228 48.18 7.80 -70.97
N GLU A 229 49.44 7.83 -70.51
CA GLU A 229 50.43 8.91 -70.72
C GLU A 229 49.93 10.33 -70.33
N ASN A 230 48.84 10.43 -69.56
CA ASN A 230 48.14 11.68 -69.25
C ASN A 230 48.32 12.11 -67.79
N TYR A 231 49.33 11.54 -67.13
CA TYR A 231 49.61 11.79 -65.72
C TYR A 231 50.08 13.23 -65.47
N LYS A 232 49.26 14.01 -64.75
CA LYS A 232 49.51 15.43 -64.42
C LYS A 232 49.92 15.66 -62.96
N GLY A 233 50.08 14.59 -62.17
CA GLY A 233 50.39 14.66 -60.75
C GLY A 233 51.85 15.01 -60.41
N ASP A 234 52.07 15.49 -59.18
CA ASP A 234 53.41 15.79 -58.64
C ASP A 234 54.22 14.50 -58.41
N LEU A 235 55.53 14.55 -58.68
CA LEU A 235 56.47 13.43 -58.54
C LEU A 235 56.46 12.84 -57.13
N ASN A 236 56.21 13.68 -56.13
CA ASN A 236 56.13 13.27 -54.72
C ASN A 236 54.96 12.33 -54.43
N SER A 237 53.89 12.39 -55.22
CA SER A 237 52.71 11.55 -55.01
C SER A 237 52.88 10.10 -55.47
N LEU A 238 53.93 9.82 -56.27
CA LEU A 238 54.31 8.46 -56.68
C LEU A 238 55.43 7.86 -55.81
N LEU A 239 56.15 8.66 -55.01
CA LEU A 239 57.22 8.17 -54.13
C LEU A 239 56.70 7.11 -53.15
N ARG A 240 55.50 7.32 -52.61
CA ARG A 240 54.83 6.35 -51.73
C ARG A 240 54.55 4.99 -52.37
N TYR A 241 54.43 4.92 -53.70
CA TYR A 241 54.22 3.67 -54.43
C TYR A 241 55.54 3.03 -54.86
N ARG A 242 56.60 3.84 -55.02
CA ARG A 242 57.97 3.33 -55.17
C ARG A 242 58.45 2.64 -53.91
N ASP A 243 58.19 3.22 -52.75
CA ASP A 243 58.59 2.62 -51.46
C ASP A 243 57.84 1.31 -51.14
N LEU A 244 56.81 0.97 -51.94
CA LEU A 244 56.06 -0.29 -51.90
C LEU A 244 56.40 -1.22 -53.08
N ASP A 245 57.46 -0.91 -53.85
CA ASP A 245 57.88 -1.65 -55.05
C ASP A 245 56.80 -1.75 -56.16
N LEU A 246 55.82 -0.84 -56.17
CA LEU A 246 54.74 -0.82 -57.18
C LEU A 246 55.12 0.04 -58.40
N VAL A 247 56.02 1.00 -58.24
CA VAL A 247 56.45 1.93 -59.31
C VAL A 247 57.97 2.12 -59.26
N GLU A 248 58.63 2.02 -60.41
CA GLU A 248 60.05 2.29 -60.60
C GLU A 248 60.27 3.59 -61.39
N PHE A 249 61.35 4.29 -61.07
CA PHE A 249 61.82 5.46 -61.82
C PHE A 249 63.11 5.08 -62.55
N ASP A 250 63.06 5.07 -63.89
CA ASP A 250 64.20 4.81 -64.76
C ASP A 250 64.67 6.11 -65.42
N SER A 251 65.85 6.14 -66.02
CA SER A 251 66.35 7.28 -66.80
C SER A 251 66.70 6.83 -68.21
N ASP A 252 66.08 7.47 -69.20
CA ASP A 252 66.39 7.23 -70.61
C ASP A 252 67.87 7.56 -70.92
N GLU A 253 68.40 7.07 -72.05
CA GLU A 253 69.75 7.35 -72.56
C GLU A 253 70.02 8.86 -72.74
N SER A 254 68.96 9.68 -72.75
CA SER A 254 68.99 11.14 -72.81
C SER A 254 68.95 11.85 -71.44
N GLY A 255 69.01 11.12 -70.32
CA GLY A 255 68.92 11.65 -68.95
C GLY A 255 67.52 12.09 -68.51
N LYS A 256 66.48 11.74 -69.28
CA LYS A 256 65.07 12.05 -68.97
C LYS A 256 64.49 10.96 -68.09
N LYS A 257 63.95 11.32 -66.92
CA LYS A 257 63.33 10.36 -65.97
C LYS A 257 62.06 9.75 -66.58
N ILE A 258 62.07 8.45 -66.83
CA ILE A 258 60.93 7.64 -67.25
C ILE A 258 60.29 7.00 -66.01
N ARG A 259 58.97 6.85 -66.01
CA ARG A 259 58.20 6.22 -64.93
C ARG A 259 57.67 4.89 -65.44
N LYS A 260 57.92 3.80 -64.73
CA LYS A 260 57.45 2.47 -65.13
C LYS A 260 56.75 1.79 -63.95
N VAL A 261 55.58 1.23 -64.20
CA VAL A 261 54.89 0.39 -63.22
C VAL A 261 55.57 -0.98 -63.19
N THR A 262 55.93 -1.46 -62.00
CA THR A 262 56.57 -2.78 -61.84
C THR A 262 55.58 -3.89 -62.18
N ASN A 263 56.08 -5.12 -62.39
CA ASN A 263 55.19 -6.27 -62.59
C ASN A 263 54.28 -6.50 -61.37
N LEU A 264 54.81 -6.32 -60.15
CA LEU A 264 54.06 -6.35 -58.91
C LEU A 264 52.96 -5.26 -58.89
N GLY A 265 53.31 -4.03 -59.30
CA GLY A 265 52.37 -2.92 -59.39
C GLY A 265 51.22 -3.15 -60.37
N LYS A 266 51.51 -3.71 -61.55
CA LYS A 266 50.49 -4.03 -62.56
C LYS A 266 49.55 -5.15 -62.11
N THR A 267 50.09 -6.18 -61.47
CA THR A 267 49.30 -7.28 -60.90
C THR A 267 48.42 -6.76 -59.77
N PHE A 268 48.98 -5.94 -58.87
CA PHE A 268 48.24 -5.33 -57.77
C PHE A 268 47.15 -4.36 -58.25
N PHE A 269 47.40 -3.61 -59.33
CA PHE A 269 46.41 -2.77 -59.99
C PHE A 269 45.25 -3.60 -60.57
N THR A 270 45.56 -4.68 -61.29
CA THR A 270 44.55 -5.60 -61.84
C THR A 270 43.70 -6.22 -60.75
N TYR A 271 44.35 -6.60 -59.64
CA TYR A 271 43.72 -7.14 -58.46
C TYR A 271 42.70 -6.15 -57.84
N LEU A 272 43.12 -4.90 -57.60
CA LEU A 272 42.24 -3.85 -57.07
C LEU A 272 41.10 -3.50 -58.03
N LYS A 273 41.37 -3.47 -59.34
CA LYS A 273 40.39 -3.12 -60.37
C LYS A 273 39.28 -4.15 -60.50
N LYS A 274 39.59 -5.43 -60.33
CA LYS A 274 38.61 -6.54 -60.37
C LYS A 274 37.87 -6.73 -59.04
N GLY A 275 38.27 -6.04 -57.98
CA GLY A 275 37.57 -6.06 -56.70
C GLY A 275 37.72 -7.37 -55.92
N TYR A 276 38.80 -8.11 -56.17
CA TYR A 276 39.10 -9.29 -55.37
C TYR A 276 39.47 -8.87 -53.94
N ASP A 277 39.08 -9.68 -52.95
CA ASP A 277 39.46 -9.47 -51.54
C ASP A 277 40.47 -10.55 -51.13
N LEU A 278 41.66 -10.13 -50.67
CA LEU A 278 42.78 -10.99 -50.24
C LEU A 278 42.76 -11.21 -48.72
N MET A 279 41.79 -10.59 -48.02
CA MET A 279 41.52 -10.85 -46.60
C MET A 279 40.86 -12.19 -46.34
#